data_AF-A0A8D8RM06-F1
#
_entry.id   AF-A0A8D8RM06-F1
#
_cell.length_a   1.000
_cell.length_b   1.000
_cell.length_c   1.000
_cell.angle_alpha   90.00
_cell.angle_beta   90.00
_cell.angle_gamma   90.00
#
_symmetry.space_group_name_H-M   'P 1'
#
loop_
_entity.id
_entity.type
_entity.pdbx_description
1 polymer ?
#
loop_
_entity_poly.entity_id
_entity_poly.type
_entity_poly.pdbx_seq_one_letter_code
_entity_poly.pdbx_strand_id
1 'polypeptide(L)'
;MEYDDYFLEEDKMGMTVTSGIVTIAKDSSNLIGISIGGGAPLCPCLYIVQVFDNTPASKEGTLQSGDEVVGVNGACVKGKTKVEVAKMIQCVESEVSIKYNKLHADPQQGKSLDIVLKKVKHRLVENMSTTTADALGLSRAILCNDTLVKKMEELENTEQMYKGLVEHSKKVLKGFLALLRVYKDFGDAFAGIGVREPQPRASEAFRQFGEYHRQMEKNGIATIKAIKPILSDLGTYLNKAIPDTKLTIRKYADTKFEYLSYCLKVKEMDDEEYSYAALQEPLYRVETGNYEYRLILRCRQDARLRFAALRSDVLVKLELLDNKHVQDVVCQLQRFIAGFASYHSTNIGLLRENSLFPIEMDLSRSSFQYECSQVPCYENNNDEEPEPVEGEGDTDLILGEEVKPDDETQDKDNTKREEKTNHSEYTSELMKEMREPINDDRSESATNLLDF
;
A
#
# COMPACT_ATOMS: atom_id res chain seq x y z
N MET A 1 -22.15 -3.62 71.45
CA MET A 1 -21.70 -2.62 70.47
C MET A 1 -22.20 -3.11 69.14
N GLU A 2 -23.35 -2.59 68.71
CA GLU A 2 -23.79 -2.71 67.32
C GLU A 2 -22.69 -2.06 66.47
N TYR A 3 -22.05 -2.84 65.60
CA TYR A 3 -21.26 -2.28 64.52
C TYR A 3 -22.27 -1.63 63.59
N ASP A 4 -22.38 -0.29 63.65
CA ASP A 4 -23.07 0.48 62.63
C ASP A 4 -22.44 0.08 61.28
N ASP A 5 -23.29 -0.47 60.42
CA ASP A 5 -23.00 -0.87 59.05
C ASP A 5 -22.64 0.40 58.27
N TYR A 6 -21.36 0.80 58.30
CA TYR A 6 -20.82 1.87 57.46
C TYR A 6 -20.93 1.41 56.00
N PHE A 7 -22.14 1.52 55.44
CA PHE A 7 -22.37 1.44 54.01
C PHE A 7 -21.54 2.56 53.38
N LEU A 8 -20.36 2.20 52.86
CA LEU A 8 -19.58 3.10 52.03
C LEU A 8 -20.48 3.56 50.89
N GLU A 9 -20.61 4.88 50.76
CA GLU A 9 -21.39 5.48 49.68
C GLU A 9 -20.78 5.05 48.34
N GLU A 10 -21.62 4.61 47.40
CA GLU A 10 -21.16 4.16 46.08
C GLU A 10 -20.41 5.29 45.37
N ASP A 11 -19.17 5.05 44.95
CA ASP A 11 -18.42 5.97 44.11
C ASP A 11 -18.81 5.77 42.66
N LYS A 12 -19.83 6.54 42.23
CA LYS A 12 -20.36 6.45 40.87
C LYS A 12 -19.48 7.13 39.82
N MET A 13 -18.41 7.83 40.22
CA MET A 13 -17.55 8.62 39.33
C MET A 13 -18.30 9.58 38.39
N GLY A 14 -19.48 10.07 38.81
CA GLY A 14 -20.36 10.92 37.99
C GLY A 14 -21.17 10.19 36.91
N MET A 15 -21.11 8.86 36.83
CA MET A 15 -21.95 8.05 35.94
C MET A 15 -23.39 7.96 36.46
N THR A 16 -24.33 7.86 35.53
CA THR A 16 -25.75 7.71 35.85
C THR A 16 -26.24 6.29 35.57
N VAL A 17 -27.33 5.90 36.21
CA VAL A 17 -27.95 4.58 36.00
C VAL A 17 -29.43 4.71 35.68
N THR A 18 -29.94 3.81 34.82
CA THR A 18 -31.37 3.69 34.54
C THR A 18 -31.83 2.27 34.77
N SER A 19 -32.84 2.09 35.61
CA SER A 19 -33.39 0.76 35.90
C SER A 19 -34.28 0.28 34.76
N GLY A 20 -34.20 -1.01 34.46
CA GLY A 20 -35.04 -1.68 33.48
C GLY A 20 -35.28 -3.14 33.83
N ILE A 21 -36.19 -3.77 33.11
CA ILE A 21 -36.45 -5.21 33.15
C ILE A 21 -36.41 -5.73 31.72
N VAL A 22 -35.75 -6.86 31.51
CA VAL A 22 -35.70 -7.55 30.23
C VAL A 22 -36.01 -9.03 30.44
N THR A 23 -36.83 -9.60 29.57
CA THR A 23 -37.11 -11.04 29.54
C THR A 23 -36.36 -11.66 28.38
N ILE A 24 -35.52 -12.64 28.66
CA ILE A 24 -34.65 -13.30 27.67
C ILE A 24 -35.01 -14.78 27.62
N ALA A 25 -35.41 -15.25 26.43
CA ALA A 25 -35.58 -16.67 26.15
C ALA A 25 -34.22 -17.36 26.10
N LYS A 26 -34.09 -18.49 26.79
CA LYS A 26 -32.85 -19.24 26.89
C LYS A 26 -32.56 -20.08 25.65
N ASP A 27 -31.29 -20.41 25.46
CA ASP A 27 -30.88 -21.33 24.40
C ASP A 27 -31.17 -22.81 24.75
N SER A 28 -30.86 -23.70 23.83
CA SER A 28 -30.99 -25.16 24.01
C SER A 28 -30.16 -25.73 25.17
N SER A 29 -29.15 -24.97 25.63
CA SER A 29 -28.29 -25.32 26.76
C SER A 29 -28.78 -24.69 28.08
N ASN A 30 -29.96 -24.07 28.09
CA ASN A 30 -30.55 -23.37 29.23
C ASN A 30 -29.70 -22.18 29.73
N LEU A 31 -28.94 -21.54 28.82
CA LEU A 31 -28.09 -20.38 29.08
C LEU A 31 -28.64 -19.13 28.36
N ILE A 32 -28.35 -17.95 28.92
CA ILE A 32 -28.61 -16.65 28.28
C ILE A 32 -27.35 -16.01 27.66
N GLY A 33 -26.15 -16.46 28.06
CA GLY A 33 -24.89 -15.97 27.49
C GLY A 33 -24.32 -14.69 28.08
N ILE A 34 -24.37 -14.55 29.41
CA ILE A 34 -23.67 -13.48 30.14
C ILE A 34 -22.69 -14.06 31.16
N SER A 35 -21.65 -13.30 31.48
CA SER A 35 -20.75 -13.53 32.61
C SER A 35 -20.99 -12.46 33.69
N ILE A 36 -20.98 -12.86 34.96
CA ILE A 36 -21.29 -12.00 36.11
C ILE A 36 -20.04 -11.87 37.00
N GLY A 37 -19.73 -10.63 37.38
CA GLY A 37 -18.67 -10.25 38.31
C GLY A 37 -19.23 -9.57 39.57
N GLY A 38 -18.35 -9.26 40.51
CA GLY A 38 -18.72 -8.68 41.80
C GLY A 38 -19.46 -9.67 42.71
N GLY A 39 -20.41 -9.13 43.48
CA GLY A 39 -21.19 -9.83 44.48
C GLY A 39 -20.52 -9.96 45.85
N ALA A 40 -21.31 -10.43 46.82
CA ALA A 40 -20.88 -10.59 48.20
C ALA A 40 -19.72 -11.62 48.33
N PRO A 41 -18.85 -11.48 49.35
CA PRO A 41 -18.83 -10.44 50.36
C PRO A 41 -18.06 -9.17 49.95
N LEU A 42 -17.29 -9.23 48.85
CA LEU A 42 -16.29 -8.19 48.52
C LEU A 42 -16.89 -6.97 47.82
N CYS A 43 -17.95 -7.15 47.02
CA CYS A 43 -18.56 -6.08 46.24
C CYS A 43 -20.07 -6.00 46.54
N PRO A 44 -20.63 -4.80 46.80
CA PRO A 44 -22.06 -4.65 47.13
C PRO A 44 -23.00 -4.90 45.95
N CYS A 45 -22.49 -4.88 44.71
CA CYS A 45 -23.27 -5.03 43.50
C CYS A 45 -22.77 -6.21 42.64
N LEU A 46 -23.66 -6.72 41.79
CA LEU A 46 -23.37 -7.73 40.78
C LEU A 46 -23.46 -7.07 39.43
N TYR A 47 -22.46 -7.24 38.57
CA TYR A 47 -22.46 -6.60 37.25
C TYR A 47 -22.06 -7.57 36.15
N ILE A 48 -22.47 -7.24 34.93
CA ILE A 48 -22.17 -8.03 33.75
C ILE A 48 -20.72 -7.77 33.33
N VAL A 49 -19.89 -8.80 33.33
CA VAL A 49 -18.49 -8.72 32.85
C VAL A 49 -18.43 -8.81 31.34
N GLN A 50 -19.26 -9.68 30.76
CA GLN A 50 -19.27 -9.94 29.33
C GLN A 50 -20.63 -10.43 28.88
N VAL A 51 -21.06 -9.97 27.71
CA VAL A 51 -22.12 -10.60 26.91
C VAL A 51 -21.43 -11.35 25.77
N PHE A 52 -21.72 -12.65 25.62
CA PHE A 52 -21.09 -13.50 24.62
C PHE A 52 -21.81 -13.40 23.27
N ASP A 53 -21.07 -13.33 22.18
CA ASP A 53 -21.65 -13.24 20.83
C ASP A 53 -22.52 -14.46 20.51
N ASN A 54 -23.52 -14.26 19.64
CA ASN A 54 -24.45 -15.30 19.18
C ASN A 54 -25.31 -15.97 20.27
N THR A 55 -25.28 -15.47 21.49
CA THR A 55 -26.12 -15.93 22.59
C THR A 55 -27.46 -15.17 22.67
N PRO A 56 -28.46 -15.67 23.40
CA PRO A 56 -29.74 -14.97 23.54
C PRO A 56 -29.62 -13.53 24.04
N ALA A 57 -28.79 -13.26 25.07
CA ALA A 57 -28.58 -11.92 25.59
C ALA A 57 -27.93 -10.98 24.56
N SER A 58 -27.01 -11.48 23.74
CA SER A 58 -26.41 -10.70 22.66
C SER A 58 -27.40 -10.36 21.55
N LYS A 59 -28.34 -11.26 21.24
CA LYS A 59 -29.37 -11.05 20.20
C LYS A 59 -30.46 -10.10 20.67
N GLU A 60 -30.82 -10.17 21.95
CA GLU A 60 -31.78 -9.27 22.58
C GLU A 60 -31.19 -7.85 22.72
N GLY A 61 -29.92 -7.73 23.09
CA GLY A 61 -29.13 -6.50 22.95
C GLY A 61 -29.35 -5.44 24.04
N THR A 62 -30.27 -5.63 24.98
CA THR A 62 -30.51 -4.68 26.08
C THR A 62 -29.38 -4.69 27.09
N LEU A 63 -28.87 -5.88 27.45
CA LEU A 63 -27.80 -6.05 28.43
C LEU A 63 -26.43 -5.79 27.81
N GLN A 64 -25.55 -5.11 28.54
CA GLN A 64 -24.19 -4.79 28.11
C GLN A 64 -23.21 -4.86 29.30
N SER A 65 -21.92 -5.05 29.03
CA SER A 65 -20.84 -5.16 30.03
C SER A 65 -20.71 -3.90 30.88
N GLY A 66 -20.78 -4.03 32.20
CA GLY A 66 -20.82 -2.93 33.18
C GLY A 66 -22.22 -2.63 33.73
N ASP A 67 -23.28 -3.19 33.13
CA ASP A 67 -24.63 -3.11 33.70
C ASP A 67 -24.71 -3.90 35.00
N GLU A 68 -25.46 -3.37 35.97
CA GLU A 68 -25.67 -4.05 37.26
C GLU A 68 -26.93 -4.93 37.18
N VAL A 69 -26.83 -6.14 37.75
CA VAL A 69 -27.94 -7.08 37.92
C VAL A 69 -28.52 -6.89 39.32
N VAL A 70 -29.77 -6.43 39.40
CA VAL A 70 -30.45 -6.15 40.68
C VAL A 70 -31.53 -7.17 41.05
N GLY A 71 -32.01 -7.94 40.07
CA GLY A 71 -32.95 -9.03 40.34
C GLY A 71 -33.08 -10.05 39.21
N VAL A 72 -33.54 -11.26 39.58
CA VAL A 72 -33.82 -12.39 38.68
C VAL A 72 -35.22 -12.91 38.99
N ASN A 73 -36.11 -12.94 38.00
CA ASN A 73 -37.52 -13.36 38.13
C ASN A 73 -38.25 -12.74 39.33
N GLY A 74 -38.07 -11.43 39.54
CA GLY A 74 -38.69 -10.68 40.63
C GLY A 74 -37.99 -10.82 42.00
N ALA A 75 -37.05 -11.75 42.16
CA ALA A 75 -36.26 -11.88 43.38
C ALA A 75 -35.04 -10.94 43.35
N CYS A 76 -34.81 -10.21 44.45
CA CYS A 76 -33.63 -9.35 44.59
C CYS A 76 -32.35 -10.20 44.70
N VAL A 77 -31.26 -9.74 44.07
CA VAL A 77 -29.94 -10.39 44.14
C VAL A 77 -28.90 -9.60 44.91
N LYS A 78 -29.26 -8.44 45.47
CA LYS A 78 -28.35 -7.66 46.34
C LYS A 78 -27.92 -8.52 47.54
N GLY A 79 -26.62 -8.49 47.85
CA GLY A 79 -26.02 -9.30 48.92
C GLY A 79 -25.79 -10.78 48.58
N LYS A 80 -26.08 -11.22 47.35
CA LYS A 80 -25.78 -12.59 46.89
C LYS A 80 -24.40 -12.67 46.25
N THR A 81 -23.84 -13.86 46.24
CA THR A 81 -22.61 -14.18 45.51
C THR A 81 -22.89 -14.37 44.02
N LYS A 82 -21.88 -14.16 43.17
CA LYS A 82 -21.98 -14.43 41.72
C LYS A 82 -22.41 -15.87 41.39
N VAL A 83 -22.01 -16.84 42.23
CA VAL A 83 -22.37 -18.26 42.06
C VAL A 83 -23.86 -18.49 42.34
N GLU A 84 -24.42 -17.85 43.38
CA GLU A 84 -25.84 -17.96 43.70
C GLU A 84 -26.71 -17.34 42.61
N VAL A 85 -26.34 -16.18 42.09
CA VAL A 85 -27.08 -15.53 41.00
C VAL A 85 -27.01 -16.34 39.71
N ALA A 86 -25.84 -16.91 39.38
CA ALA A 86 -25.71 -17.83 38.25
C ALA A 86 -26.65 -19.04 38.41
N LYS A 87 -26.72 -19.64 39.60
CA LYS A 87 -27.66 -20.72 39.90
C LYS A 87 -29.11 -20.28 39.78
N MET A 88 -29.47 -19.10 40.30
CA MET A 88 -30.83 -18.56 40.17
C MET A 88 -31.25 -18.42 38.69
N ILE A 89 -30.36 -17.92 37.85
CA ILE A 89 -30.61 -17.83 36.40
C ILE A 89 -30.75 -19.23 35.81
N GLN A 90 -29.87 -20.18 36.15
CA GLN A 90 -29.88 -21.55 35.63
C GLN A 90 -31.12 -22.36 36.04
N CYS A 91 -31.63 -22.17 37.26
CA CYS A 91 -32.81 -22.89 37.77
C CYS A 91 -34.13 -22.50 37.10
N VAL A 92 -34.18 -21.35 36.41
CA VAL A 92 -35.37 -20.92 35.67
C VAL A 92 -35.43 -21.66 34.33
N GLU A 93 -36.54 -22.29 33.99
CA GLU A 93 -36.72 -22.95 32.69
C GLU A 93 -37.27 -21.97 31.65
N SER A 94 -36.89 -22.16 30.38
CA SER A 94 -37.38 -21.42 29.20
C SER A 94 -37.03 -19.93 29.13
N GLU A 95 -37.53 -19.08 30.02
CA GLU A 95 -37.36 -17.61 29.96
C GLU A 95 -36.97 -17.03 31.31
N VAL A 96 -36.01 -16.09 31.32
CA VAL A 96 -35.57 -15.40 32.54
C VAL A 96 -35.77 -13.89 32.42
N SER A 97 -36.40 -13.31 33.43
CA SER A 97 -36.58 -11.87 33.62
C SER A 97 -35.42 -11.33 34.46
N ILE A 98 -34.57 -10.50 33.85
CA ILE A 98 -33.47 -9.82 34.52
C ILE A 98 -33.88 -8.38 34.79
N LYS A 99 -33.88 -7.99 36.07
CA LYS A 99 -33.97 -6.58 36.46
C LYS A 99 -32.54 -6.04 36.54
N TYR A 100 -32.26 -4.97 35.83
CA TYR A 100 -30.92 -4.41 35.69
C TYR A 100 -30.91 -2.90 35.92
N ASN A 101 -29.73 -2.37 36.26
CA ASN A 101 -29.41 -0.96 36.22
C ASN A 101 -28.41 -0.73 35.09
N LYS A 102 -28.87 -0.04 34.04
CA LYS A 102 -28.07 0.32 32.88
C LYS A 102 -27.02 1.34 33.29
N LEU A 103 -25.74 1.07 33.03
CA LEU A 103 -24.68 2.04 33.31
C LEU A 103 -24.49 2.99 32.11
N HIS A 104 -24.72 4.28 32.31
CA HIS A 104 -24.43 5.31 31.32
C HIS A 104 -23.02 5.86 31.57
N ALA A 105 -22.07 5.20 30.91
CA ALA A 105 -20.65 5.55 30.95
C ALA A 105 -20.28 6.33 29.69
N ASP A 106 -19.54 7.44 29.83
CA ASP A 106 -18.93 8.13 28.70
C ASP A 106 -17.61 7.43 28.33
N PRO A 107 -17.47 6.88 27.10
CA PRO A 107 -16.24 6.23 26.66
C PRO A 107 -14.99 7.13 26.75
N GLN A 108 -15.13 8.45 26.74
CA GLN A 108 -14.00 9.37 26.90
C GLN A 108 -13.37 9.27 28.29
N GLN A 109 -14.16 9.01 29.34
CA GLN A 109 -13.64 8.84 30.70
C GLN A 109 -12.73 7.62 30.81
N GLY A 110 -12.96 6.58 30.00
CA GLY A 110 -12.11 5.39 29.95
C GLY A 110 -10.83 5.55 29.11
N LYS A 111 -10.59 6.70 28.47
CA LYS A 111 -9.36 6.96 27.69
C LYS A 111 -8.29 7.60 28.55
N SER A 112 -7.71 6.80 29.45
CA SER A 112 -6.60 7.27 30.29
C SER A 112 -5.26 7.25 29.56
N LEU A 113 -4.28 8.01 30.08
CA LEU A 113 -2.88 7.96 29.62
C LEU A 113 -2.32 6.53 29.66
N ASP A 114 -2.74 5.74 30.64
CA ASP A 114 -2.38 4.33 30.77
C ASP A 114 -2.85 3.51 29.55
N ILE A 115 -4.10 3.68 29.10
CA ILE A 115 -4.60 3.03 27.88
C ILE A 115 -3.81 3.48 26.65
N VAL A 116 -3.46 4.76 26.55
CA VAL A 116 -2.66 5.29 25.44
C VAL A 116 -1.25 4.67 25.43
N LEU A 117 -0.58 4.59 26.58
CA LEU A 117 0.74 3.97 26.71
C LEU A 117 0.68 2.47 26.38
N LYS A 118 -0.34 1.75 26.85
CA LYS A 118 -0.59 0.34 26.48
C LYS A 118 -0.77 0.18 24.98
N LYS A 119 -1.51 1.09 24.33
CA LYS A 119 -1.70 1.09 22.87
C LYS A 119 -0.39 1.31 22.12
N VAL A 120 0.45 2.23 22.58
CA VAL A 120 1.81 2.45 22.04
C VAL A 120 2.68 1.21 22.21
N LYS A 121 2.66 0.57 23.39
CA LYS A 121 3.35 -0.70 23.63
C LYS A 121 2.95 -1.76 22.61
N HIS A 122 1.64 -1.95 22.38
CA HIS A 122 1.18 -2.93 21.40
C HIS A 122 1.66 -2.62 19.98
N ARG A 123 1.63 -1.34 19.57
CA ARG A 123 2.12 -0.92 18.26
C ARG A 123 3.61 -1.19 18.07
N LEU A 124 4.44 -0.98 19.09
CA LEU A 124 5.88 -1.25 19.03
C LEU A 124 6.18 -2.74 18.92
N VAL A 125 5.46 -3.57 19.70
CA VAL A 125 5.69 -5.01 19.77
C VAL A 125 5.23 -5.74 18.50
N GLU A 126 4.20 -5.26 17.79
CA GLU A 126 3.71 -5.86 16.54
C GLU A 126 4.80 -5.91 15.45
N ASN A 127 5.68 -4.91 15.41
CA ASN A 127 6.77 -4.83 14.41
C ASN A 127 8.07 -5.54 14.85
N MET A 128 8.09 -6.16 16.04
CA MET A 128 9.29 -6.82 16.58
C MET A 128 9.23 -8.33 16.38
N SER A 129 10.39 -8.96 16.21
CA SER A 129 10.52 -10.42 16.25
C SER A 129 10.20 -10.96 17.65
N THR A 130 9.74 -12.21 17.76
CA THR A 130 9.41 -12.87 19.05
C THR A 130 10.58 -12.79 20.00
N THR A 131 11.75 -13.18 19.52
CA THR A 131 13.01 -13.14 20.26
C THR A 131 13.37 -11.74 20.75
N THR A 132 13.18 -10.70 19.91
CA THR A 132 13.48 -9.31 20.30
C THR A 132 12.52 -8.79 21.36
N ALA A 133 11.23 -9.09 21.23
CA ALA A 133 10.22 -8.68 22.21
C ALA A 133 10.47 -9.34 23.57
N ASP A 134 10.79 -10.63 23.58
CA ASP A 134 11.10 -11.39 24.80
C ASP A 134 12.39 -10.88 25.47
N ALA A 135 13.43 -10.55 24.68
CA ALA A 135 14.66 -9.96 25.20
C ALA A 135 14.45 -8.59 25.86
N LEU A 136 13.43 -7.83 25.41
CA LEU A 136 13.04 -6.54 26.00
C LEU A 136 11.98 -6.70 27.12
N GLY A 137 11.58 -7.92 27.46
CA GLY A 137 10.53 -8.20 28.45
C GLY A 137 9.14 -7.74 28.02
N LEU A 138 8.90 -7.51 26.73
CA LEU A 138 7.63 -7.02 26.20
C LEU A 138 6.71 -8.19 25.86
N SER A 139 5.76 -8.49 26.74
CA SER A 139 4.75 -9.53 26.47
C SER A 139 3.84 -9.14 25.30
N ARG A 140 3.75 -10.01 24.30
CA ARG A 140 2.76 -9.92 23.22
C ARG A 140 1.37 -10.29 23.72
N ALA A 141 0.40 -9.43 23.44
CA ALA A 141 -0.98 -9.90 23.37
C ALA A 141 -1.17 -10.60 22.03
N ILE A 142 -1.20 -11.93 22.04
CA ILE A 142 -1.44 -12.72 20.84
C ILE A 142 -2.95 -12.87 20.69
N LEU A 143 -3.53 -12.17 19.71
CA LEU A 143 -4.84 -12.57 19.20
C LEU A 143 -4.59 -13.81 18.32
N CYS A 144 -5.10 -14.97 18.72
CA CYS A 144 -4.88 -16.22 17.98
C CYS A 144 -5.30 -16.09 16.51
N ASN A 145 -4.40 -16.54 15.61
CA ASN A 145 -4.62 -16.69 14.16
C ASN A 145 -5.18 -15.45 13.45
N ASP A 146 -4.39 -14.38 13.41
CA ASP A 146 -4.69 -13.28 12.49
C ASP A 146 -4.33 -13.72 11.05
N THR A 147 -5.24 -14.44 10.38
CA THR A 147 -5.16 -14.74 8.93
C THR A 147 -4.90 -13.49 8.10
N LEU A 148 -5.17 -12.31 8.66
CA LEU A 148 -4.84 -11.02 8.08
C LEU A 148 -3.35 -10.77 7.93
N VAL A 149 -2.49 -11.23 8.85
CA VAL A 149 -1.03 -11.01 8.75
C VAL A 149 -0.48 -11.69 7.50
N LYS A 150 -0.90 -12.94 7.26
CA LYS A 150 -0.55 -13.66 6.03
C LYS A 150 -1.09 -12.93 4.79
N LYS A 151 -2.33 -12.43 4.84
CA LYS A 151 -2.93 -11.67 3.74
C LYS A 151 -2.24 -10.33 3.49
N MET A 152 -1.69 -9.70 4.52
CA MET A 152 -0.87 -8.49 4.38
C MET A 152 0.46 -8.79 3.70
N GLU A 153 1.13 -9.87 4.10
CA GLU A 153 2.37 -10.31 3.46
C GLU A 153 2.15 -10.65 1.97
N GLU A 154 1.06 -11.35 1.65
CA GLU A 154 0.61 -11.60 0.27
C GLU A 154 0.40 -10.28 -0.51
N LEU A 155 -0.23 -9.27 0.11
CA LEU A 155 -0.44 -7.95 -0.49
C LEU A 155 0.87 -7.19 -0.73
N GLU A 156 1.81 -7.22 0.20
CA GLU A 156 3.13 -6.57 0.08
C GLU A 156 3.97 -7.20 -1.04
N ASN A 157 3.99 -8.54 -1.11
CA ASN A 157 4.65 -9.27 -2.19
C ASN A 157 4.03 -8.91 -3.56
N THR A 158 2.71 -8.82 -3.62
CA THR A 158 1.98 -8.42 -4.82
C THR A 158 2.34 -6.99 -5.21
N GLU A 159 2.30 -6.03 -4.29
CA GLU A 159 2.70 -4.65 -4.53
C GLU A 159 4.12 -4.54 -5.11
N GLN A 160 5.07 -5.28 -4.57
CA GLN A 160 6.47 -5.26 -5.03
C GLN A 160 6.60 -5.82 -6.45
N MET A 161 5.91 -6.92 -6.76
CA MET A 161 5.83 -7.45 -8.11
C MET A 161 5.27 -6.41 -9.09
N TYR A 162 4.19 -5.71 -8.72
CA TYR A 162 3.56 -4.68 -9.56
C TYR A 162 4.43 -3.46 -9.78
N LYS A 163 5.12 -3.01 -8.73
CA LYS A 163 6.09 -1.94 -8.85
C LYS A 163 7.17 -2.31 -9.87
N GLY A 164 7.71 -3.53 -9.77
CA GLY A 164 8.67 -4.07 -10.74
C GLY A 164 8.12 -4.11 -12.17
N LEU A 165 6.87 -4.56 -12.35
CA LEU A 165 6.20 -4.59 -13.65
C LEU A 165 6.09 -3.20 -14.28
N VAL A 166 5.56 -2.22 -13.54
CA VAL A 166 5.40 -0.84 -14.02
C VAL A 166 6.75 -0.19 -14.33
N GLU A 167 7.75 -0.39 -13.47
CA GLU A 167 9.11 0.11 -13.69
C GLU A 167 9.74 -0.51 -14.95
N HIS A 168 9.56 -1.81 -15.16
CA HIS A 168 10.09 -2.49 -16.34
C HIS A 168 9.39 -2.01 -17.62
N SER A 169 8.06 -1.92 -17.64
CA SER A 169 7.33 -1.40 -18.80
C SER A 169 7.73 0.04 -19.14
N LYS A 170 8.01 0.88 -18.13
CA LYS A 170 8.58 2.23 -18.34
C LYS A 170 9.97 2.17 -18.96
N LYS A 171 10.85 1.27 -18.50
CA LYS A 171 12.19 1.08 -19.08
C LYS A 171 12.12 0.62 -20.53
N VAL A 172 11.22 -0.31 -20.86
CA VAL A 172 10.98 -0.78 -22.23
C VAL A 172 10.54 0.38 -23.14
N LEU A 173 9.58 1.21 -22.72
CA LEU A 173 9.18 2.38 -23.52
C LEU A 173 10.31 3.40 -23.69
N LYS A 174 11.16 3.61 -22.67
CA LYS A 174 12.33 4.49 -22.78
C LYS A 174 13.35 3.96 -23.79
N GLY A 175 13.65 2.66 -23.72
CA GLY A 175 14.54 1.99 -24.69
C GLY A 175 13.96 2.04 -26.11
N PHE A 176 12.65 1.80 -26.24
CA PHE A 176 11.97 1.89 -27.52
C PHE A 176 12.02 3.31 -28.09
N LEU A 177 11.75 4.35 -27.29
CA LEU A 177 11.89 5.74 -27.73
C LEU A 177 13.32 6.09 -28.16
N ALA A 178 14.33 5.56 -27.48
CA ALA A 178 15.73 5.73 -27.89
C ALA A 178 16.00 5.06 -29.25
N LEU A 179 15.47 3.86 -29.49
CA LEU A 179 15.55 3.19 -30.79
C LEU A 179 14.88 4.01 -31.90
N LEU A 180 13.72 4.61 -31.65
CA LEU A 180 13.03 5.45 -32.64
C LEU A 180 13.87 6.68 -33.05
N ARG A 181 14.65 7.25 -32.12
CA ARG A 181 15.58 8.34 -32.44
C ARG A 181 16.67 7.88 -33.41
N VAL A 182 17.22 6.69 -33.18
CA VAL A 182 18.21 6.10 -34.10
C VAL A 182 17.59 5.88 -35.48
N TYR A 183 16.32 5.44 -35.57
CA TYR A 183 15.64 5.34 -36.85
C TYR A 183 15.50 6.69 -37.55
N LYS A 184 15.17 7.77 -36.83
CA LYS A 184 15.17 9.10 -37.41
C LYS A 184 16.55 9.49 -37.96
N ASP A 185 17.60 9.29 -37.17
CA ASP A 185 18.97 9.64 -37.55
C ASP A 185 19.43 8.84 -38.79
N PHE A 186 19.11 7.55 -38.86
CA PHE A 186 19.32 6.73 -40.07
C PHE A 186 18.52 7.24 -41.26
N GLY A 187 17.26 7.62 -41.04
CA GLY A 187 16.40 8.20 -42.05
C GLY A 187 17.02 9.45 -42.70
N ASP A 188 17.56 10.34 -41.87
CA ASP A 188 18.20 11.58 -42.29
C ASP A 188 19.56 11.33 -42.98
N ALA A 189 20.36 10.39 -42.46
CA ALA A 189 21.63 10.00 -43.07
C ALA A 189 21.44 9.38 -44.47
N PHE A 190 20.53 8.40 -44.62
CA PHE A 190 20.27 7.76 -45.91
C PHE A 190 19.68 8.74 -46.93
N ALA A 191 18.78 9.63 -46.52
CA ALA A 191 18.29 10.69 -47.40
C ALA A 191 19.43 11.63 -47.86
N GLY A 192 20.35 11.97 -46.95
CA GLY A 192 21.53 12.78 -47.27
C GLY A 192 22.49 12.11 -48.26
N ILE A 193 22.74 10.81 -48.10
CA ILE A 193 23.55 10.00 -49.04
C ILE A 193 22.84 9.93 -50.39
N GLY A 194 21.54 9.62 -50.41
CA GLY A 194 20.77 9.46 -51.65
C GLY A 194 20.80 10.70 -52.54
N VAL A 195 20.79 11.91 -51.98
CA VAL A 195 20.88 13.16 -52.75
C VAL A 195 22.26 13.39 -53.38
N ARG A 196 23.32 12.86 -52.77
CA ARG A 196 24.72 13.05 -53.21
C ARG A 196 25.22 11.90 -54.09
N GLU A 197 24.49 10.80 -54.16
CA GLU A 197 24.88 9.59 -54.88
C GLU A 197 24.72 9.77 -56.40
N PRO A 198 25.82 9.66 -57.19
CA PRO A 198 25.77 9.84 -58.63
C PRO A 198 25.03 8.71 -59.37
N GLN A 199 25.01 7.49 -58.84
CA GLN A 199 24.31 6.37 -59.49
C GLN A 199 22.80 6.43 -59.20
N PRO A 200 21.92 6.59 -60.22
CA PRO A 200 20.48 6.81 -59.99
C PRO A 200 19.79 5.66 -59.24
N ARG A 201 20.20 4.41 -59.50
CA ARG A 201 19.64 3.22 -58.83
C ARG A 201 20.01 3.17 -57.34
N ALA A 202 21.24 3.55 -57.00
CA ALA A 202 21.70 3.63 -55.61
C ALA A 202 21.08 4.84 -54.88
N SER A 203 20.99 5.99 -55.56
CA SER A 203 20.30 7.18 -55.06
C SER A 203 18.85 6.90 -54.67
N GLU A 204 18.09 6.23 -55.54
CA GLU A 204 16.70 5.86 -55.27
C GLU A 204 16.59 4.83 -54.13
N ALA A 205 17.51 3.85 -54.06
CA ALA A 205 17.54 2.90 -52.95
C ALA A 205 17.78 3.60 -51.60
N PHE A 206 18.80 4.48 -51.51
CA PHE A 206 19.08 5.24 -50.30
C PHE A 206 17.92 6.17 -49.91
N ARG A 207 17.25 6.80 -50.88
CA ARG A 207 16.05 7.59 -50.63
C ARG A 207 14.93 6.75 -50.02
N GLN A 208 14.66 5.57 -50.57
CA GLN A 208 13.65 4.65 -50.03
C GLN A 208 14.02 4.13 -48.63
N PHE A 209 15.29 3.75 -48.40
CA PHE A 209 15.76 3.37 -47.06
C PHE A 209 15.60 4.50 -46.04
N GLY A 210 15.88 5.75 -46.43
CA GLY A 210 15.66 6.91 -45.59
C GLY A 210 14.19 7.08 -45.21
N GLU A 211 13.30 6.95 -46.20
CA GLU A 211 11.85 7.05 -45.98
C GLU A 211 11.32 5.92 -45.08
N TYR A 212 11.77 4.67 -45.26
CA TYR A 212 11.35 3.56 -44.39
C TYR A 212 11.69 3.82 -42.92
N HIS A 213 12.90 4.28 -42.64
CA HIS A 213 13.32 4.56 -41.25
C HIS A 213 12.56 5.74 -40.65
N ARG A 214 12.27 6.79 -41.42
CA ARG A 214 11.39 7.89 -40.98
C ARG A 214 9.96 7.42 -40.69
N GLN A 215 9.42 6.53 -41.52
CA GLN A 215 8.09 5.97 -41.29
C GLN A 215 8.05 5.04 -40.08
N MET A 216 9.10 4.24 -39.84
CA MET A 216 9.23 3.43 -38.62
C MET A 216 9.25 4.32 -37.37
N GLU A 217 9.98 5.44 -37.38
CA GLU A 217 9.95 6.41 -36.29
C GLU A 217 8.54 6.96 -36.05
N LYS A 218 7.89 7.43 -37.11
CA LYS A 218 6.53 8.00 -37.04
C LYS A 218 5.51 7.00 -36.49
N ASN A 219 5.52 5.77 -36.99
CA ASN A 219 4.66 4.68 -36.53
C ASN A 219 4.97 4.30 -35.07
N GLY A 220 6.25 4.34 -34.69
CA GLY A 220 6.69 4.07 -33.33
C GLY A 220 6.21 5.13 -32.34
N ILE A 221 6.27 6.41 -32.70
CA ILE A 221 5.77 7.51 -31.87
C ILE A 221 4.25 7.38 -31.68
N ALA A 222 3.51 7.05 -32.75
CA ALA A 222 2.07 6.81 -32.65
C ALA A 222 1.76 5.66 -31.69
N THR A 223 2.56 4.59 -31.73
CA THR A 223 2.44 3.44 -30.83
C THR A 223 2.72 3.83 -29.37
N ILE A 224 3.78 4.61 -29.11
CA ILE A 224 4.07 5.12 -27.76
C ILE A 224 2.91 5.95 -27.22
N LYS A 225 2.31 6.82 -28.05
CA LYS A 225 1.14 7.63 -27.66
C LYS A 225 -0.06 6.76 -27.29
N ALA A 226 -0.28 5.65 -27.99
CA ALA A 226 -1.35 4.70 -27.69
C ALA A 226 -1.08 3.87 -26.42
N ILE A 227 0.18 3.53 -26.14
CA ILE A 227 0.57 2.71 -24.98
C ILE A 227 0.70 3.55 -23.69
N LYS A 228 1.07 4.82 -23.77
CA LYS A 228 1.31 5.68 -22.60
C LYS A 228 0.15 5.69 -21.58
N PRO A 229 -1.14 5.78 -21.98
CA PRO A 229 -2.26 5.70 -21.03
C PRO A 229 -2.32 4.39 -20.24
N ILE A 230 -1.95 3.27 -20.86
CA ILE A 230 -1.93 1.93 -20.21
C ILE A 230 -1.01 1.93 -18.99
N LEU A 231 0.13 2.63 -19.05
CA LEU A 231 1.03 2.76 -17.90
C LEU A 231 0.43 3.60 -16.76
N SER A 232 -0.40 4.59 -17.09
CA SER A 232 -1.12 5.37 -16.08
C SER A 232 -2.19 4.52 -15.40
N ASP A 233 -2.91 3.69 -16.17
CA ASP A 233 -3.91 2.76 -15.67
C ASP A 233 -3.27 1.72 -14.74
N LEU A 234 -2.17 1.08 -15.17
CA LEU A 234 -1.38 0.16 -14.33
C LEU A 234 -0.86 0.84 -13.04
N GLY A 235 -0.50 2.13 -13.13
CA GLY A 235 -0.07 2.92 -11.98
C GLY A 235 -1.19 3.23 -10.98
N THR A 236 -2.46 3.24 -11.42
CA THR A 236 -3.61 3.53 -10.56
C THR A 236 -3.80 2.47 -9.49
N TYR A 237 -3.57 1.20 -9.83
CA TYR A 237 -3.59 0.10 -8.85
C TYR A 237 -2.57 0.33 -7.74
N LEU A 238 -1.32 0.65 -8.10
CA LEU A 238 -0.22 0.87 -7.17
C LEU A 238 -0.41 2.14 -6.32
N ASN A 239 -0.84 3.24 -6.93
CA ASN A 239 -0.85 4.56 -6.30
C ASN A 239 -2.17 4.90 -5.61
N LYS A 240 -3.28 4.24 -5.96
CA LYS A 240 -4.61 4.54 -5.39
C LYS A 240 -5.21 3.34 -4.66
N ALA A 241 -5.28 2.17 -5.30
CA ALA A 241 -5.99 1.00 -4.76
C ALA A 241 -5.24 0.34 -3.57
N ILE A 242 -3.93 0.09 -3.70
CA ILE A 242 -3.13 -0.50 -2.61
C ILE A 242 -3.06 0.45 -1.39
N PRO A 243 -2.80 1.77 -1.53
CA PRO A 243 -2.78 2.69 -0.40
C PRO A 243 -4.10 2.79 0.36
N ASP A 244 -5.26 2.77 -0.34
CA ASP A 244 -6.58 2.76 0.31
C ASP A 244 -6.79 1.49 1.15
N THR A 245 -6.39 0.34 0.62
CA THR A 245 -6.47 -0.95 1.34
C THR A 245 -5.55 -0.93 2.56
N LYS A 246 -4.30 -0.47 2.40
CA LYS A 246 -3.35 -0.28 3.51
C LYS A 246 -3.88 0.68 4.58
N LEU A 247 -4.56 1.76 4.20
CA LEU A 247 -5.17 2.69 5.15
C LEU A 247 -6.25 2.00 5.99
N THR A 248 -7.07 1.15 5.36
CA THR A 248 -8.13 0.40 6.05
C THR A 248 -7.52 -0.60 7.04
N ILE A 249 -6.47 -1.30 6.63
CA ILE A 249 -5.70 -2.21 7.49
C ILE A 249 -5.09 -1.46 8.69
N ARG A 250 -4.53 -0.27 8.48
CA ARG A 250 -4.00 0.58 9.57
C ARG A 250 -5.10 0.97 10.57
N LYS A 251 -6.30 1.33 10.10
CA LYS A 251 -7.45 1.65 10.97
C LYS A 251 -7.89 0.43 11.80
N TYR A 252 -7.92 -0.74 11.17
CA TYR A 252 -8.17 -2.01 11.86
C TYR A 252 -7.13 -2.28 12.96
N ALA A 253 -5.84 -2.18 12.63
CA ALA A 253 -4.75 -2.41 13.59
C ALA A 253 -4.83 -1.43 14.77
N ASP A 254 -5.12 -0.15 14.51
CA ASP A 254 -5.27 0.85 15.56
C ASP A 254 -6.43 0.53 16.53
N THR A 255 -7.54 0.04 16.00
CA THR A 255 -8.71 -0.38 16.80
C THR A 255 -8.46 -1.69 17.54
N LYS A 256 -7.73 -2.64 16.93
CA LYS A 256 -7.23 -3.87 17.57
C LYS A 256 -6.35 -3.53 18.78
N PHE A 257 -5.41 -2.60 18.64
CA PHE A 257 -4.55 -2.18 19.74
C PHE A 257 -5.30 -1.48 20.86
N GLU A 258 -6.30 -0.67 20.53
CA GLU A 258 -7.19 -0.08 21.53
C GLU A 258 -7.94 -1.17 22.32
N TYR A 259 -8.56 -2.14 21.63
CA TYR A 259 -9.24 -3.27 22.28
C TYR A 259 -8.29 -4.09 23.17
N LEU A 260 -7.09 -4.43 22.67
CA LEU A 260 -6.10 -5.17 23.44
C LEU A 260 -5.62 -4.40 24.68
N SER A 261 -5.52 -3.08 24.59
CA SER A 261 -5.16 -2.22 25.73
C SER A 261 -6.21 -2.31 26.84
N TYR A 262 -7.49 -2.29 26.47
CA TYR A 262 -8.59 -2.50 27.43
C TYR A 262 -8.60 -3.91 28.00
N CYS A 263 -8.33 -4.95 27.20
CA CYS A 263 -8.19 -6.32 27.71
C CYS A 263 -7.07 -6.44 28.74
N LEU A 264 -5.92 -5.81 28.48
CA LEU A 264 -4.80 -5.80 29.42
C LEU A 264 -5.16 -5.04 30.70
N LYS A 265 -5.83 -3.89 30.59
CA LYS A 265 -6.28 -3.12 31.75
C LYS A 265 -7.27 -3.89 32.62
N VAL A 266 -8.24 -4.58 32.01
CA VAL A 266 -9.18 -5.44 32.75
C VAL A 266 -8.42 -6.54 33.49
N LYS A 267 -7.46 -7.21 32.83
CA LYS A 267 -6.65 -8.25 33.46
C LYS A 267 -5.84 -7.71 34.64
N GLU A 268 -5.21 -6.56 34.50
CA GLU A 268 -4.48 -5.92 35.60
C GLU A 268 -5.39 -5.62 36.80
N MET A 269 -6.62 -5.16 36.54
CA MET A 269 -7.61 -4.90 37.60
C MET A 269 -8.13 -6.20 38.23
N ASP A 270 -8.29 -7.28 37.46
CA ASP A 270 -8.66 -8.61 37.97
C ASP A 270 -7.53 -9.18 38.86
N ASP A 271 -6.27 -9.04 38.43
CA ASP A 271 -5.08 -9.50 39.16
C ASP A 271 -4.88 -8.70 40.46
N GLU A 272 -5.17 -7.40 40.45
CA GLU A 272 -5.22 -6.54 41.64
C GLU A 272 -6.31 -7.02 42.62
N GLU A 273 -7.56 -7.19 42.14
CA GLU A 273 -8.67 -7.68 42.96
C GLU A 273 -8.36 -9.04 43.60
N TYR A 274 -7.76 -9.95 42.84
CA TYR A 274 -7.34 -11.26 43.34
C TYR A 274 -6.26 -11.15 44.42
N SER A 275 -5.28 -10.26 44.24
CA SER A 275 -4.17 -10.05 45.19
C SER A 275 -4.67 -9.50 46.53
N TYR A 276 -5.52 -8.47 46.50
CA TYR A 276 -6.15 -7.91 47.72
C TYR A 276 -7.04 -8.94 48.42
N ALA A 277 -7.83 -9.70 47.67
CA ALA A 277 -8.66 -10.77 48.22
C ALA A 277 -7.82 -11.88 48.88
N ALA A 278 -6.67 -12.24 48.31
CA ALA A 278 -5.76 -13.24 48.88
C ALA A 278 -5.10 -12.75 50.18
N LEU A 279 -4.83 -11.45 50.29
CA LEU A 279 -4.31 -10.80 51.50
C LEU A 279 -5.40 -10.50 52.56
N GLN A 280 -6.68 -10.71 52.20
CA GLN A 280 -7.83 -10.31 53.02
C GLN A 280 -7.87 -8.81 53.33
N GLU A 281 -7.33 -8.00 52.41
CA GLU A 281 -7.35 -6.54 52.52
C GLU A 281 -8.52 -5.94 51.75
N PRO A 282 -9.21 -4.93 52.30
CA PRO A 282 -10.28 -4.24 51.60
C PRO A 282 -9.73 -3.42 50.43
N LEU A 283 -10.44 -3.44 49.30
CA LEU A 283 -10.11 -2.64 48.13
C LEU A 283 -11.25 -1.63 47.89
N TYR A 284 -10.98 -0.36 48.18
CA TYR A 284 -11.97 0.72 48.18
C TYR A 284 -12.83 0.76 46.90
N ARG A 285 -12.20 0.62 45.73
CA ARG A 285 -12.89 0.57 44.43
C ARG A 285 -13.95 -0.53 44.38
N VAL A 286 -13.66 -1.71 44.93
CA VAL A 286 -14.57 -2.87 44.91
C VAL A 286 -15.69 -2.70 45.92
N GLU A 287 -15.36 -2.21 47.12
CA GLU A 287 -16.32 -1.97 48.21
C GLU A 287 -17.36 -0.90 47.85
N THR A 288 -17.00 0.05 46.98
CA THR A 288 -17.85 1.15 46.52
C THR A 288 -18.61 0.87 45.21
N GLY A 289 -18.71 -0.41 44.81
CA GLY A 289 -19.52 -0.82 43.64
C GLY A 289 -18.77 -0.90 42.31
N ASN A 290 -17.44 -0.74 42.35
CA ASN A 290 -16.53 -1.04 41.26
C ASN A 290 -16.81 -0.33 39.91
N TYR A 291 -17.20 0.95 39.99
CA TYR A 291 -17.61 1.72 38.82
C TYR A 291 -16.47 1.95 37.81
N GLU A 292 -15.23 2.14 38.24
CA GLU A 292 -14.09 2.26 37.33
C GLU A 292 -13.90 1.00 36.47
N TYR A 293 -13.96 -0.19 37.09
CA TYR A 293 -13.86 -1.45 36.35
C TYR A 293 -15.02 -1.61 35.37
N ARG A 294 -16.24 -1.26 35.80
CA ARG A 294 -17.44 -1.32 34.95
C ARG A 294 -17.36 -0.36 33.77
N LEU A 295 -16.78 0.83 33.94
CA LEU A 295 -16.46 1.77 32.85
C LEU A 295 -15.47 1.13 31.86
N ILE A 296 -14.38 0.52 32.35
CA ILE A 296 -13.39 -0.15 31.49
C ILE A 296 -14.02 -1.35 30.75
N LEU A 297 -14.90 -2.12 31.38
CA LEU A 297 -15.66 -3.19 30.73
C LEU A 297 -16.52 -2.68 29.58
N ARG A 298 -17.17 -1.52 29.75
CA ARG A 298 -17.95 -0.88 28.70
C ARG A 298 -17.05 -0.46 27.53
N CYS A 299 -15.98 0.26 27.82
CA CYS A 299 -15.02 0.68 26.79
C CYS A 299 -14.41 -0.51 26.05
N ARG A 300 -14.11 -1.61 26.75
CA ARG A 300 -13.67 -2.87 26.14
C ARG A 300 -14.71 -3.44 25.17
N GLN A 301 -15.98 -3.47 25.57
CA GLN A 301 -17.06 -3.96 24.73
C GLN A 301 -17.19 -3.11 23.45
N ASP A 302 -17.18 -1.79 23.58
CA ASP A 302 -17.29 -0.87 22.44
C ASP A 302 -16.09 -1.01 21.48
N ALA A 303 -14.88 -1.07 22.03
CA ALA A 303 -13.67 -1.30 21.24
C ALA A 303 -13.71 -2.64 20.51
N ARG A 304 -14.22 -3.71 21.15
CA ARG A 304 -14.40 -5.03 20.55
C ARG A 304 -15.35 -5.00 19.36
N LEU A 305 -16.49 -4.29 19.48
CA LEU A 305 -17.47 -4.16 18.40
C LEU A 305 -16.87 -3.42 17.20
N ARG A 306 -16.17 -2.30 17.42
CA ARG A 306 -15.46 -1.58 16.35
C ARG A 306 -14.39 -2.45 15.68
N PHE A 307 -13.61 -3.16 16.49
CA PHE A 307 -12.58 -4.08 16.02
C PHE A 307 -13.17 -5.20 15.14
N ALA A 308 -14.26 -5.83 15.58
CA ALA A 308 -14.92 -6.91 14.85
C ALA A 308 -15.52 -6.42 13.52
N ALA A 309 -16.13 -5.24 13.50
CA ALA A 309 -16.66 -4.62 12.28
C ALA A 309 -15.54 -4.37 11.25
N LEU A 310 -14.45 -3.69 11.67
CA LEU A 310 -13.31 -3.41 10.79
C LEU A 310 -12.59 -4.68 10.31
N ARG A 311 -12.59 -5.76 11.09
CA ARG A 311 -12.06 -7.05 10.65
C ARG A 311 -12.79 -7.56 9.41
N SER A 312 -14.13 -7.49 9.43
CA SER A 312 -14.95 -7.88 8.28
C SER A 312 -14.69 -6.97 7.08
N ASP A 313 -14.63 -5.66 7.29
CA ASP A 313 -14.38 -4.69 6.22
C ASP A 313 -13.03 -4.91 5.53
N VAL A 314 -11.97 -5.18 6.30
CA VAL A 314 -10.64 -5.45 5.76
C VAL A 314 -10.63 -6.72 4.92
N LEU A 315 -11.27 -7.80 5.38
CA LEU A 315 -11.34 -9.05 4.62
C LEU A 315 -12.06 -8.86 3.28
N VAL A 316 -13.20 -8.17 3.29
CA VAL A 316 -13.95 -7.86 2.06
C VAL A 316 -13.12 -6.97 1.12
N LYS A 317 -12.44 -5.94 1.65
CA LYS A 317 -11.60 -5.06 0.82
C LYS A 317 -10.44 -5.81 0.17
N LEU A 318 -9.78 -6.72 0.90
CA LEU A 318 -8.69 -7.54 0.36
C LEU A 318 -9.19 -8.44 -0.77
N GLU A 319 -10.37 -9.06 -0.61
CA GLU A 319 -10.97 -9.90 -1.64
C GLU A 319 -11.41 -9.10 -2.88
N LEU A 320 -11.99 -7.92 -2.68
CA LEU A 320 -12.34 -7.01 -3.78
C LEU A 320 -11.12 -6.50 -4.53
N LEU A 321 -10.03 -6.21 -3.81
CA LEU A 321 -8.77 -5.80 -4.41
C LEU A 321 -8.24 -6.93 -5.31
N ASP A 322 -8.18 -8.16 -4.81
CA ASP A 322 -7.64 -9.32 -5.54
C ASP A 322 -8.47 -9.65 -6.80
N ASN A 323 -9.80 -9.67 -6.69
CA ASN A 323 -10.69 -9.97 -7.82
C ASN A 323 -10.63 -8.93 -8.95
N LYS A 324 -10.66 -7.63 -8.59
CA LYS A 324 -10.59 -6.54 -9.58
C LYS A 324 -9.21 -6.47 -10.23
N HIS A 325 -8.18 -6.80 -9.46
CA HIS A 325 -6.79 -6.70 -9.85
C HIS A 325 -6.39 -7.62 -10.99
N VAL A 326 -6.70 -8.92 -10.88
CA VAL A 326 -6.29 -9.91 -11.89
C VAL A 326 -6.85 -9.57 -13.26
N GLN A 327 -8.12 -9.15 -13.31
CA GLN A 327 -8.80 -8.83 -14.56
C GLN A 327 -8.23 -7.59 -15.24
N ASP A 328 -8.01 -6.51 -14.47
CA ASP A 328 -7.51 -5.26 -15.02
C ASP A 328 -6.09 -5.44 -15.55
N VAL A 329 -5.21 -6.11 -14.80
CA VAL A 329 -3.80 -6.23 -15.18
C VAL A 329 -3.62 -7.08 -16.42
N VAL A 330 -4.32 -8.21 -16.51
CA VAL A 330 -4.28 -9.04 -17.72
C VAL A 330 -4.74 -8.24 -18.93
N CYS A 331 -5.82 -7.45 -18.79
CA CYS A 331 -6.30 -6.58 -19.87
C CYS A 331 -5.24 -5.54 -20.28
N GLN A 332 -4.64 -4.83 -19.32
CA GLN A 332 -3.63 -3.82 -19.60
C GLN A 332 -2.38 -4.41 -20.25
N LEU A 333 -1.90 -5.57 -19.80
CA LEU A 333 -0.75 -6.26 -20.40
C LEU A 333 -1.04 -6.73 -21.82
N GLN A 334 -2.24 -7.25 -22.08
CA GLN A 334 -2.65 -7.63 -23.43
C GLN A 334 -2.67 -6.41 -24.36
N ARG A 335 -3.23 -5.28 -23.90
CA ARG A 335 -3.21 -4.03 -24.68
C ARG A 335 -1.79 -3.51 -24.93
N PHE A 336 -0.90 -3.63 -23.94
CA PHE A 336 0.50 -3.25 -24.06
C PHE A 336 1.22 -4.08 -25.14
N ILE A 337 1.08 -5.41 -25.10
CA ILE A 337 1.68 -6.33 -26.07
C ILE A 337 1.05 -6.11 -27.46
N ALA A 338 -0.27 -5.96 -27.54
CA ALA A 338 -0.97 -5.72 -28.79
C ALA A 338 -0.51 -4.44 -29.50
N GLY A 339 -0.20 -3.38 -28.74
CA GLY A 339 0.37 -2.14 -29.27
C GLY A 339 1.71 -2.39 -30.00
N PHE A 340 2.63 -3.12 -29.37
CA PHE A 340 3.90 -3.49 -29.98
C PHE A 340 3.74 -4.46 -31.15
N ALA A 341 2.85 -5.45 -31.03
CA ALA A 341 2.56 -6.38 -32.12
C ALA A 341 2.06 -5.64 -33.37
N SER A 342 1.12 -4.71 -33.20
CA SER A 342 0.59 -3.88 -34.29
C SER A 342 1.69 -3.04 -34.95
N TYR A 343 2.59 -2.45 -34.15
CA TYR A 343 3.75 -1.71 -34.67
C TYR A 343 4.65 -2.59 -35.55
N HIS A 344 5.05 -3.76 -35.05
CA HIS A 344 5.90 -4.68 -35.79
C HIS A 344 5.22 -5.21 -37.06
N SER A 345 3.93 -5.56 -36.99
CA SER A 345 3.16 -5.99 -38.18
C SER A 345 3.09 -4.91 -39.26
N THR A 346 2.89 -3.64 -38.85
CA THR A 346 2.85 -2.50 -39.77
C THR A 346 4.21 -2.32 -40.46
N ASN A 347 5.30 -2.40 -39.70
CA ASN A 347 6.65 -2.24 -40.25
C ASN A 347 7.08 -3.42 -41.14
N ILE A 348 6.62 -4.64 -40.86
CA ILE A 348 6.82 -5.78 -41.77
C ILE A 348 6.10 -5.52 -43.11
N GLY A 349 4.89 -4.95 -43.08
CA GLY A 349 4.18 -4.52 -44.29
C GLY A 349 5.01 -3.53 -45.09
N LEU A 350 5.49 -2.47 -44.43
CA LEU A 350 6.35 -1.44 -45.03
C LEU A 350 7.60 -2.02 -45.70
N LEU A 351 8.29 -2.96 -45.01
CA LEU A 351 9.51 -3.56 -45.53
C LEU A 351 9.27 -4.52 -46.70
N ARG A 352 8.08 -5.11 -46.81
CA ARG A 352 7.72 -6.04 -47.89
C ARG A 352 7.44 -5.36 -49.23
N GLU A 353 7.15 -4.06 -49.24
CA GLU A 353 6.95 -3.28 -50.46
C GLU A 353 8.27 -3.03 -51.23
N ASN A 354 9.40 -3.44 -50.66
CA ASN A 354 10.72 -3.12 -51.15
C ASN A 354 11.18 -4.08 -52.26
N SER A 355 11.40 -3.55 -53.48
CA SER A 355 11.88 -4.30 -54.65
C SER A 355 13.34 -4.03 -55.02
N LEU A 356 14.05 -3.20 -54.25
CA LEU A 356 15.37 -2.66 -54.64
C LEU A 356 16.57 -3.43 -54.09
N PHE A 357 16.34 -4.58 -53.43
CA PHE A 357 17.40 -5.45 -52.94
C PHE A 357 17.60 -6.68 -53.85
N PRO A 358 18.84 -7.07 -54.19
CA PRO A 358 20.12 -6.48 -53.76
C PRO A 358 20.47 -5.18 -54.50
N ILE A 359 21.15 -4.26 -53.80
CA ILE A 359 21.77 -3.07 -54.41
C ILE A 359 23.03 -3.55 -55.12
N GLU A 360 22.98 -3.72 -56.43
CA GLU A 360 24.19 -3.86 -57.25
C GLU A 360 24.87 -2.50 -57.37
N MET A 361 25.80 -2.22 -56.45
CA MET A 361 26.74 -1.12 -56.59
C MET A 361 27.85 -1.54 -57.55
N ASP A 362 27.75 -1.13 -58.81
CA ASP A 362 28.80 -1.38 -59.80
C ASP A 362 29.89 -0.31 -59.64
N LEU A 363 30.85 -0.59 -58.76
CA LEU A 363 32.00 0.28 -58.48
C LEU A 363 32.93 0.29 -59.69
N SER A 364 32.55 1.01 -60.76
CA SER A 364 33.44 1.24 -61.89
C SER A 364 34.65 2.08 -61.42
N ARG A 365 35.84 1.79 -61.97
CA ARG A 365 37.15 2.33 -61.53
C ARG A 365 37.27 3.87 -61.56
N SER A 366 36.28 4.57 -62.09
CA SER A 366 36.15 6.04 -62.10
C SER A 366 35.43 6.62 -60.86
N SER A 367 34.94 5.79 -59.94
CA SER A 367 34.12 6.21 -58.78
C SER A 367 34.84 7.13 -57.76
N PHE A 368 36.15 7.36 -57.91
CA PHE A 368 36.96 8.20 -57.01
C PHE A 368 37.70 9.36 -57.71
N GLN A 369 37.41 9.67 -58.97
CA GLN A 369 37.99 10.86 -59.61
C GLN A 369 37.23 12.12 -59.18
N TYR A 370 37.68 12.72 -58.07
CA TYR A 370 37.36 14.10 -57.74
C TYR A 370 38.20 15.02 -58.66
N GLU A 371 37.56 15.77 -59.56
CA GLU A 371 38.22 16.86 -60.28
C GLU A 371 38.55 18.00 -59.30
N CYS A 372 39.76 17.95 -58.73
CA CYS A 372 40.29 19.06 -57.95
C CYS A 372 40.67 20.20 -58.92
N SER A 373 39.82 21.22 -59.00
CA SER A 373 40.08 22.41 -59.79
C SER A 373 41.21 23.24 -59.14
N GLN A 374 42.34 23.30 -59.85
CA GLN A 374 43.33 24.39 -59.90
C GLN A 374 43.66 25.14 -58.59
N VAL A 375 44.83 24.85 -58.01
CA VAL A 375 45.62 25.85 -57.26
C VAL A 375 47.09 25.72 -57.70
N PRO A 376 47.80 26.82 -58.05
CA PRO A 376 49.15 26.76 -58.63
C PRO A 376 50.21 26.32 -57.63
N CYS A 377 51.19 25.61 -58.18
CA CYS A 377 52.41 25.13 -57.53
C CYS A 377 53.18 26.26 -56.81
N TYR A 378 53.62 25.99 -55.59
CA TYR A 378 54.84 26.59 -55.05
C TYR A 378 55.91 25.51 -54.97
N GLU A 379 56.94 25.69 -55.79
CA GLU A 379 58.21 24.98 -55.69
C GLU A 379 58.83 25.26 -54.32
N ASN A 380 59.21 24.21 -53.59
CA ASN A 380 60.39 24.25 -52.76
C ASN A 380 61.03 22.86 -52.79
N ASN A 381 62.17 22.83 -53.47
CA ASN A 381 63.12 21.73 -53.53
C ASN A 381 63.59 21.36 -52.12
N ASN A 382 63.58 20.07 -51.79
CA ASN A 382 64.82 19.32 -51.64
C ASN A 382 64.51 17.85 -51.37
N ASP A 383 65.27 17.05 -52.09
CA ASP A 383 65.31 15.59 -52.11
C ASP A 383 65.59 14.96 -50.75
N GLU A 384 64.94 13.84 -50.46
CA GLU A 384 65.56 12.58 -49.99
C GLU A 384 64.47 11.51 -49.79
N GLU A 385 64.35 10.58 -50.75
CA GLU A 385 63.92 9.19 -50.48
C GLU A 385 65.15 8.40 -50.04
N PRO A 386 65.03 7.44 -49.10
CA PRO A 386 64.75 6.07 -49.57
C PRO A 386 63.87 5.19 -48.66
N GLU A 387 62.90 4.53 -49.33
CA GLU A 387 62.56 3.10 -49.31
C GLU A 387 62.24 2.32 -48.00
N PRO A 388 61.36 1.29 -48.09
CA PRO A 388 60.72 0.63 -46.97
C PRO A 388 61.50 -0.60 -46.49
N VAL A 389 61.38 -0.93 -45.21
CA VAL A 389 61.82 -2.23 -44.68
C VAL A 389 60.62 -2.93 -44.06
N GLU A 390 60.15 -3.96 -44.76
CA GLU A 390 59.27 -5.00 -44.25
C GLU A 390 59.97 -5.78 -43.12
N GLY A 391 59.23 -6.09 -42.06
CA GLY A 391 59.67 -6.94 -40.97
C GLY A 391 58.48 -7.46 -40.18
N GLU A 392 58.13 -8.72 -40.46
CA GLU A 392 57.12 -9.52 -39.76
C GLU A 392 57.40 -9.65 -38.25
N GLY A 393 56.35 -9.79 -37.44
CA GLY A 393 56.50 -10.19 -36.03
C GLY A 393 55.25 -10.04 -35.18
N ASP A 394 54.42 -11.09 -35.20
CA ASP A 394 53.63 -11.68 -34.11
C ASP A 394 52.79 -10.84 -33.13
N THR A 395 51.48 -11.16 -33.15
CA THR A 395 50.57 -11.44 -32.02
C THR A 395 50.83 -10.78 -30.66
N ASP A 396 49.86 -10.00 -30.17
CA ASP A 396 48.99 -10.51 -29.09
C ASP A 396 47.81 -9.58 -28.74
N LEU A 397 46.70 -10.25 -28.43
CA LEU A 397 45.49 -9.73 -27.78
C LEU A 397 45.80 -9.30 -26.35
N ILE A 398 45.46 -8.07 -25.93
CA ILE A 398 44.99 -7.78 -24.56
C ILE A 398 43.93 -6.66 -24.57
N LEU A 399 42.74 -7.02 -24.08
CA LEU A 399 41.68 -6.13 -23.59
C LEU A 399 41.98 -5.68 -22.15
N GLY A 400 41.57 -4.46 -21.83
CA GLY A 400 41.44 -3.91 -20.48
C GLY A 400 42.20 -2.59 -20.36
N GLU A 401 41.76 -1.56 -19.65
CA GLU A 401 40.51 -1.16 -19.00
C GLU A 401 40.74 0.31 -18.60
N GLU A 402 39.71 1.01 -18.17
CA GLU A 402 39.62 2.46 -17.96
C GLU A 402 40.64 3.10 -17.00
N VAL A 403 41.03 4.36 -17.28
CA VAL A 403 41.42 5.36 -16.26
C VAL A 403 40.93 6.77 -16.67
N LYS A 404 40.13 7.40 -15.78
CA LYS A 404 39.69 8.82 -15.71
C LYS A 404 40.74 9.67 -14.92
N PRO A 405 40.57 10.99 -14.66
CA PRO A 405 39.99 12.14 -15.39
C PRO A 405 40.91 13.42 -15.33
N ASP A 406 40.32 14.59 -15.69
CA ASP A 406 40.72 15.99 -15.40
C ASP A 406 41.82 16.61 -16.32
N ASP A 407 41.82 17.88 -16.76
CA ASP A 407 41.00 19.06 -16.44
C ASP A 407 41.12 20.14 -17.54
N GLU A 408 40.15 21.07 -17.51
CA GLU A 408 39.99 22.40 -18.14
C GLU A 408 41.05 23.02 -19.09
N THR A 409 40.59 23.56 -20.23
CA THR A 409 40.68 25.01 -20.51
C THR A 409 39.72 25.49 -21.61
N GLN A 410 39.20 26.70 -21.38
CA GLN A 410 38.25 27.47 -22.18
C GLN A 410 38.90 28.03 -23.46
N ASP A 411 38.16 28.11 -24.58
CA ASP A 411 37.73 29.42 -25.10
C ASP A 411 36.66 29.32 -26.21
N LYS A 412 35.96 30.45 -26.36
CA LYS A 412 34.74 30.72 -27.12
C LYS A 412 35.01 30.84 -28.63
N ASP A 413 34.06 30.41 -29.47
CA ASP A 413 33.34 31.37 -30.34
C ASP A 413 32.04 30.79 -30.92
N ASN A 414 31.16 31.71 -31.25
CA ASN A 414 29.72 31.57 -31.41
C ASN A 414 29.35 31.67 -32.89
N THR A 415 28.62 30.72 -33.47
CA THR A 415 27.71 31.04 -34.59
C THR A 415 26.49 30.12 -34.61
N LYS A 416 25.37 30.68 -34.13
CA LYS A 416 24.03 30.12 -34.28
C LYS A 416 23.61 30.03 -35.74
N ARG A 417 23.12 28.87 -36.16
CA ARG A 417 22.02 28.76 -37.12
C ARG A 417 20.95 27.87 -36.52
N GLU A 418 19.88 28.51 -36.05
CA GLU A 418 18.67 27.87 -35.57
C GLU A 418 17.84 27.42 -36.78
N GLU A 419 17.83 26.13 -37.08
CA GLU A 419 16.69 25.49 -37.74
C GLU A 419 15.88 24.75 -36.66
N LYS A 420 14.95 25.47 -36.03
CA LYS A 420 13.92 24.88 -35.18
C LYS A 420 12.97 24.07 -36.07
N THR A 421 13.20 22.75 -36.14
CA THR A 421 12.16 21.81 -36.54
C THR A 421 11.31 21.46 -35.32
N ASN A 422 10.00 21.75 -35.37
CA ASN A 422 8.98 21.49 -34.33
C ASN A 422 8.99 20.06 -33.73
N HIS A 423 9.74 19.13 -34.32
CA HIS A 423 9.85 17.74 -33.89
C HIS A 423 10.86 17.51 -32.75
N SER A 424 11.89 18.37 -32.63
CA SER A 424 12.91 18.30 -31.58
C SER A 424 12.35 18.72 -30.21
N GLU A 425 11.52 19.77 -30.17
CA GLU A 425 10.83 20.22 -28.95
C GLU A 425 9.88 19.14 -28.42
N TYR A 426 9.14 18.48 -29.31
CA TYR A 426 8.14 17.46 -28.95
C TYR A 426 8.77 16.19 -28.37
N THR A 427 9.92 15.76 -28.89
CA THR A 427 10.68 14.63 -28.35
C THR A 427 11.40 14.97 -27.05
N SER A 428 11.68 16.26 -26.80
CA SER A 428 12.18 16.77 -25.52
C SER A 428 11.08 16.80 -24.45
N GLU A 429 9.86 17.21 -24.81
CA GLU A 429 8.68 17.20 -23.93
C GLU A 429 8.29 15.78 -23.53
N LEU A 430 8.27 14.83 -24.48
CA LEU A 430 7.96 13.43 -24.19
C LEU A 430 8.97 12.81 -23.21
N MET A 431 10.25 13.18 -23.32
CA MET A 431 11.29 12.73 -22.40
C MET A 431 11.20 13.38 -21.02
N LYS A 432 10.76 14.63 -20.96
CA LYS A 432 10.53 15.36 -19.71
C LYS A 432 9.35 14.75 -18.95
N GLU A 433 8.24 14.49 -19.63
CA GLU A 433 7.07 13.78 -19.09
C GLU A 433 7.36 12.33 -18.68
N MET A 434 8.35 11.67 -19.29
CA MET A 434 8.78 10.32 -18.91
C MET A 434 9.85 10.30 -17.80
N ARG A 435 10.41 11.46 -17.42
CA ARG A 435 11.33 11.62 -16.28
C ARG A 435 10.61 12.00 -15.00
N GLU A 436 9.49 12.70 -15.07
CA GLU A 436 8.77 13.11 -13.87
C GLU A 436 8.09 11.91 -13.19
N PRO A 437 8.19 11.79 -11.85
CA PRO A 437 7.27 10.93 -11.11
C PRO A 437 5.85 11.43 -11.36
N ILE A 438 4.89 10.50 -11.43
CA ILE A 438 3.47 10.87 -11.46
C ILE A 438 3.14 11.44 -10.07
N ASN A 439 3.45 12.71 -9.84
CA ASN A 439 2.95 13.47 -8.70
C ASN A 439 1.57 14.01 -9.09
N ASP A 440 0.54 13.29 -8.63
CA ASP A 440 -0.85 13.77 -8.68
C ASP A 440 -1.11 14.63 -7.44
N ASP A 441 -0.37 15.74 -7.29
CA ASP A 441 -0.73 16.82 -6.36
C ASP A 441 -1.66 17.79 -7.09
N ARG A 442 -2.91 17.37 -7.22
CA ARG A 442 -4.07 18.25 -7.40
C ARG A 442 -5.14 17.86 -6.39
N SER A 443 -4.81 18.00 -5.12
CA SER A 443 -5.80 18.09 -4.04
C SER A 443 -5.47 19.28 -3.15
N GLU A 444 -5.78 20.49 -3.62
CA GLU A 444 -6.10 21.61 -2.72
C GLU A 444 -6.83 22.72 -3.48
N SER A 445 -7.74 23.39 -2.78
CA SER A 445 -8.69 24.42 -3.24
C SER A 445 -10.00 23.92 -3.88
N ALA A 446 -10.89 23.41 -3.02
CA ALA A 446 -12.33 23.59 -3.19
C ALA A 446 -12.93 24.05 -1.85
N THR A 447 -12.62 25.29 -1.47
CA THR A 447 -13.38 26.07 -0.49
C THR A 447 -13.60 27.47 -1.06
N ASN A 448 -14.84 27.94 -0.92
CA ASN A 448 -15.37 29.27 -1.22
C ASN A 448 -15.82 29.52 -2.67
N LEU A 449 -17.14 29.39 -2.89
CA LEU A 449 -17.99 30.50 -3.34
C LEU A 449 -19.45 30.03 -3.39
N LEU A 450 -20.16 30.24 -2.27
CA LEU A 450 -21.57 30.59 -2.28
C LEU A 450 -21.63 32.10 -2.49
N ASP A 451 -22.17 32.56 -3.61
CA ASP A 451 -23.02 33.74 -3.72
C ASP A 451 -23.52 33.90 -5.17
N PHE A 452 -24.85 34.07 -5.27
CA PHE A 452 -25.76 34.20 -6.42
C PHE A 452 -26.33 32.93 -7.04
#